data_AF-A0A8G2FVG4-F1
#
_entry.id   AF-A0A8G2FVG4-F1
#
_cell.length_a   1.000
_cell.length_b   1.000
_cell.length_c   1.000
_cell.angle_alpha   90.00
_cell.angle_beta   90.00
_cell.angle_gamma   90.00
#
_symmetry.space_group_name_H-M   'P 1'
#
loop_
_entity.id
_entity.type
_entity.pdbx_description
1 polymer ?
#
loop_
_entity_poly.entity_id
_entity_poly.type
_entity_poly.pdbx_seq_one_letter_code
_entity_poly.pdbx_strand_id
1 'polypeptide(L)'
;MLIDYDTIVLILDRIKYIVVSASAVIISLLWIPVAVSFFTDDENIKYKAMQRLKNAAIGTIIYLMAATGTIYIIFMYIVTGRP
;
A
#
# COMPACT_ATOMS: atom_id res chain seq x y z
N MET A 1 8.47 -10.96 33.13
CA MET A 1 8.90 -11.63 31.89
C MET A 1 9.09 -10.52 30.87
N LEU A 2 10.33 -10.05 30.69
CA LEU A 2 10.64 -9.08 29.64
C LEU A 2 10.54 -9.83 28.30
N ILE A 3 9.78 -9.30 27.35
CA ILE A 3 9.72 -9.87 26.01
C ILE A 3 11.13 -9.74 25.42
N ASP A 4 11.72 -10.86 25.00
CA ASP A 4 13.06 -10.87 24.40
C ASP A 4 13.09 -10.03 23.12
N TYR A 5 14.21 -9.34 22.89
CA TYR A 5 14.43 -8.50 21.72
C TYR A 5 14.15 -9.25 20.41
N ASP A 6 14.59 -10.52 20.33
CA ASP A 6 14.34 -11.38 19.17
C ASP A 6 12.86 -11.65 18.92
N THR A 7 12.05 -11.75 19.99
CA THR A 7 10.61 -11.94 19.87
C THR A 7 9.94 -10.70 19.29
N ILE A 8 10.39 -9.51 19.69
CA ILE A 8 9.89 -8.25 19.13
C ILE A 8 10.25 -8.15 17.65
N VAL A 9 11.51 -8.41 17.28
CA VAL A 9 11.95 -8.37 15.87
C VAL A 9 11.15 -9.33 15.00
N LEU A 10 10.91 -10.56 15.48
CA LEU A 10 10.11 -11.55 14.77
C LEU A 10 8.66 -11.08 14.54
N ILE A 11 8.02 -10.51 15.56
CA ILE A 11 6.65 -9.97 15.45
C ILE A 11 6.60 -8.83 14.43
N LEU A 12 7.59 -7.93 14.47
CA LEU A 12 7.69 -6.81 13.55
C LEU A 12 7.84 -7.25 12.09
N ASP A 13 8.67 -8.25 11.83
CA ASP A 13 8.84 -8.76 10.47
C ASP A 13 7.59 -9.47 9.95
N ARG A 14 6.84 -10.16 10.82
CA ARG A 14 5.54 -10.73 10.44
C ARG A 14 4.53 -9.63 10.08
N ILE A 15 4.44 -8.57 10.88
CA ILE A 15 3.56 -7.43 10.61
C ILE A 15 3.94 -6.76 9.28
N LYS A 16 5.23 -6.49 9.07
CA LYS A 16 5.72 -5.94 7.79
C LYS A 16 5.32 -6.82 6.63
N TYR A 17 5.51 -8.13 6.74
CA TYR A 17 5.18 -9.08 5.66
C TYR A 17 3.68 -9.05 5.32
N ILE A 18 2.80 -9.07 6.34
CA ILE A 18 1.35 -8.98 6.15
C ILE A 18 0.98 -7.65 5.47
N VAL A 19 1.50 -6.53 5.97
CA VAL A 19 1.20 -5.20 5.43
C VAL A 19 1.68 -5.07 3.98
N VAL A 20 2.88 -5.54 3.66
CA VAL A 20 3.42 -5.52 2.29
C VAL A 20 2.57 -6.40 1.37
N SER A 21 2.18 -7.60 1.81
CA SER A 21 1.35 -8.50 1.01
C SER A 21 -0.05 -7.92 0.73
N ALA A 22 -0.70 -7.32 1.73
CA ALA A 22 -1.99 -6.67 1.57
C ALA A 22 -1.89 -5.42 0.66
N SER A 23 -0.81 -4.65 0.81
CA SER A 23 -0.51 -3.49 -0.04
C SER A 23 -0.36 -3.89 -1.51
N ALA A 24 0.34 -5.00 -1.79
CA ALA A 24 0.52 -5.51 -3.15
C ALA A 24 -0.82 -5.84 -3.83
N VAL A 25 -1.76 -6.45 -3.08
CA VAL A 25 -3.11 -6.74 -3.59
C VAL A 25 -3.86 -5.46 -3.91
N ILE A 26 -3.89 -4.48 -2.99
CA ILE A 26 -4.61 -3.21 -3.20
C ILE A 26 -4.04 -2.42 -4.38
N ILE A 27 -2.71 -2.32 -4.47
CA ILE A 27 -2.04 -1.63 -5.56
C ILE A 27 -2.30 -2.36 -6.89
N SER A 28 -2.20 -3.69 -6.92
CA SER A 28 -2.48 -4.43 -8.16
C SER A 28 -3.91 -4.19 -8.67
N LEU A 29 -4.92 -4.18 -7.78
CA LEU A 29 -6.31 -3.88 -8.14
C LEU A 29 -6.49 -2.49 -8.76
N LEU A 30 -5.80 -1.47 -8.24
CA LEU A 30 -5.82 -0.12 -8.80
C LEU A 30 -5.27 -0.05 -10.23
N TRP A 31 -4.29 -0.90 -10.55
CA TRP A 31 -3.61 -0.91 -11.84
C TRP A 31 -4.28 -1.79 -12.90
N ILE A 32 -5.18 -2.71 -12.53
CA ILE A 32 -5.97 -3.53 -13.48
C ILE A 32 -6.61 -2.70 -14.61
N PRO A 33 -7.43 -1.65 -14.32
CA PRO A 33 -8.08 -0.89 -15.39
C PRO A 33 -7.07 -0.11 -16.26
N VAL A 34 -5.93 0.28 -15.70
CA VAL A 34 -4.85 0.92 -16.45
C VAL A 34 -4.24 -0.07 -17.44
N ALA A 35 -3.89 -1.28 -16.97
CA ALA A 35 -3.33 -2.33 -17.81
C ALA A 35 -4.28 -2.71 -18.95
N VAL A 36 -5.57 -2.95 -18.66
CA VAL A 36 -6.58 -3.29 -19.68
C VAL A 36 -6.71 -2.17 -20.74
N SER A 37 -6.66 -0.91 -20.31
CA SER A 37 -6.77 0.23 -21.25
C SER A 37 -5.49 0.42 -22.10
N PHE A 38 -4.32 -0.01 -21.61
CA PHE A 38 -3.05 0.09 -22.32
C PHE A 38 -2.91 -0.94 -23.45
N PHE A 39 -3.47 -2.13 -23.30
CA PHE A 39 -3.42 -3.20 -24.30
C PHE A 39 -4.50 -3.11 -25.39
N THR A 40 -5.27 -2.03 -25.43
CA THR A 40 -6.31 -1.82 -26.46
C THR A 40 -5.77 -0.99 -27.62
N ASP A 41 -6.11 -1.35 -28.86
CA ASP A 41 -5.61 -0.66 -30.08
C ASP A 41 -6.32 0.66 -30.42
N ASP A 42 -7.46 0.94 -29.79
CA ASP A 42 -8.24 2.16 -30.00
C ASP A 42 -7.54 3.41 -29.41
N GLU A 43 -7.26 4.40 -30.25
CA GLU A 43 -6.61 5.66 -29.88
C GLU A 43 -7.39 6.46 -28.83
N ASN A 44 -8.72 6.42 -28.87
CA ASN A 44 -9.56 7.09 -27.86
C ASN A 44 -9.44 6.42 -26.49
N ILE A 45 -9.23 5.10 -26.46
CA ILE A 45 -9.03 4.33 -25.23
C ILE A 45 -7.64 4.58 -24.67
N LYS A 46 -6.60 4.71 -25.53
CA LYS A 46 -5.25 5.09 -25.13
C LYS A 46 -5.20 6.48 -24.48
N TYR A 47 -5.93 7.45 -25.02
CA TYR A 47 -5.99 8.80 -24.41
C TYR A 47 -6.61 8.76 -23.00
N LYS A 48 -7.72 8.01 -22.84
CA LYS A 48 -8.34 7.77 -21.51
C LYS A 48 -7.44 6.95 -20.58
N ALA A 49 -6.62 6.06 -21.11
CA ALA A 49 -5.65 5.28 -20.33
C ALA A 49 -4.63 6.18 -19.64
N MET A 50 -4.20 7.26 -20.29
CA MET A 50 -3.25 8.22 -19.74
C MET A 50 -3.82 8.99 -18.53
N GLN A 51 -5.12 9.32 -18.58
CA GLN A 51 -5.83 9.94 -17.46
C GLN A 51 -6.05 8.94 -16.31
N ARG A 52 -6.36 7.67 -16.64
CA ARG A 52 -6.47 6.58 -15.66
C ARG A 52 -5.12 6.26 -15.00
N LEU A 53 -4.03 6.29 -15.75
CA LEU A 53 -2.66 6.14 -15.25
C LEU A 53 -2.36 7.19 -14.18
N LYS A 54 -2.67 8.47 -14.47
CA LYS A 54 -2.49 9.57 -13.52
C LYS A 54 -3.31 9.34 -12.25
N ASN A 55 -4.57 8.91 -12.39
CA ASN A 55 -5.44 8.63 -11.25
C ASN A 55 -4.94 7.44 -10.42
N ALA A 56 -4.47 6.36 -11.05
CA ALA A 56 -3.90 5.21 -10.36
C ALA A 56 -2.59 5.55 -9.64
N ALA A 57 -1.73 6.38 -10.25
CA ALA A 57 -0.52 6.88 -9.64
C ALA A 57 -0.83 7.74 -8.39
N ILE A 58 -1.77 8.69 -8.51
CA ILE A 58 -2.23 9.50 -7.38
C ILE A 58 -2.83 8.59 -6.28
N GLY A 59 -3.65 7.62 -6.64
CA GLY A 59 -4.23 6.65 -5.69
C GLY A 59 -3.16 5.84 -4.97
N THR A 60 -2.10 5.43 -5.66
CA THR A 60 -0.96 4.71 -5.06
C THR A 60 -0.20 5.59 -4.07
N ILE A 61 0.00 6.88 -4.38
CA ILE A 61 0.67 7.84 -3.50
C ILE A 61 -0.17 8.10 -2.24
N ILE A 62 -1.48 8.33 -2.39
CA ILE A 62 -2.40 8.50 -1.26
C ILE A 62 -2.42 7.26 -0.38
N TYR A 63 -2.45 6.07 -0.99
CA TYR A 63 -2.39 4.81 -0.27
C TYR A 63 -1.09 4.68 0.55
N LEU A 64 0.07 5.00 -0.04
CA LEU A 64 1.36 4.97 0.66
C LEU A 64 1.38 5.92 1.86
N MET A 65 0.86 7.15 1.70
CA MET A 65 0.75 8.11 2.81
C MET A 65 -0.17 7.60 3.92
N ALA A 66 -1.32 7.02 3.57
CA ALA A 66 -2.25 6.45 4.53
C ALA A 66 -1.67 5.23 5.26
N ALA A 67 -1.02 4.32 4.53
CA ALA A 67 -0.42 3.10 5.09
C ALA A 67 0.73 3.44 6.05
N THR A 68 1.64 4.33 5.65
CA THR A 68 2.76 4.76 6.51
C THR A 68 2.27 5.51 7.75
N GLY A 69 1.30 6.42 7.62
CA GLY A 69 0.69 7.11 8.76
C GLY A 69 -0.01 6.15 9.73
N THR A 70 -0.75 5.17 9.20
CA THR A 70 -1.45 4.17 10.03
C THR A 70 -0.46 3.29 10.80
N ILE A 71 0.61 2.83 10.14
CA ILE A 71 1.67 2.07 10.82
C ILE A 71 2.29 2.92 11.93
N TYR A 72 2.67 4.17 11.64
CA TYR A 72 3.27 5.04 12.64
C TYR A 72 2.39 5.24 13.88
N ILE A 73 1.08 5.49 13.69
CA ILE A 73 0.12 5.65 14.79
C ILE A 73 0.01 4.37 15.63
N ILE A 74 -0.11 3.19 14.99
CA ILE A 74 -0.18 1.91 15.69
C ILE A 74 1.09 1.68 16.53
N PHE A 75 2.26 1.96 15.96
CA PHE A 75 3.53 1.81 16.67
C PHE A 75 3.64 2.79 17.83
N MET A 76 3.31 4.06 17.61
CA MET A 76 3.34 5.09 18.65
C MET A 76 2.41 4.70 19.81
N TYR A 77 1.21 4.20 19.50
CA TYR A 77 0.25 3.70 20.49
C TYR A 77 0.82 2.53 21.30
N ILE A 78 1.44 1.55 20.65
CA ILE A 78 2.04 0.39 21.35
C ILE A 78 3.22 0.81 22.24
N VAL A 79 4.07 1.73 21.78
CA VAL A 79 5.30 2.13 22.49
C VAL A 79 5.01 3.12 23.62
N THR A 80 4.13 4.10 23.40
CA THR A 80 3.88 5.18 24.37
C THR A 80 2.58 5.04 25.17
N GLY A 81 1.70 4.10 24.80
CA GLY A 81 0.43 3.83 25.48
C GLY A 81 -0.58 4.99 25.40
N ARG A 82 -0.32 5.99 24.56
CA ARG A 82 -1.22 7.12 24.29
C ARG A 82 -1.62 7.11 22.81
N PRO A 83 -2.90 7.41 22.49
CA PRO A 83 -3.38 7.48 21.11
C PRO A 83 -2.64 8.54 20.30
#